data_AF-A0A8B6D404-F1
#
_entry.id   AF-A0A8B6D404-F1
#
_cell.length_a   1.000
_cell.length_b   1.000
_cell.length_c   1.000
_cell.angle_alpha   90.00
_cell.angle_beta   90.00
_cell.angle_gamma   90.00
#
_symmetry.space_group_name_H-M   'P 1'
#
loop_
_entity.id
_entity.type
_entity.pdbx_description
1 polymer ?
#
loop_
_entity_poly.entity_id
_entity_poly.type
_entity_poly.pdbx_seq_one_letter_code
_entity_poly.pdbx_strand_id
1 'polypeptide(L)'
;ICNGQPTPRGGCSQEYTTDAIYYKGGGSRNQGGGTCISPDVCADCQDGFYNNGALCTICPQIANCNHRRCSNPADNYCEWCQYEIVDKQYWRAYTRHKDGHMKECRKTCSWRFDSTRCYPGNCTDEVAQSCVCTDGFGGNHCDTITEETSVLYAEIKLHTSTNEILTTPNDPNDPGSEPTKWTNNKNFGEAEIEIRAKYVASGYSTTGTPPPQPDPTGVAHYITDFNHGIIYGLITVDYIRGNPDANNTFLQFSCPGNEDSPINVNYDCSRTRHNNSQVILPTFHHSDQ
;
A
#
# COMPACT_ATOMS: atom_id res chain seq x y z
N ILE A 1 -39.67 38.78 23.29
CA ILE A 1 -39.49 37.32 23.39
C ILE A 1 -39.13 36.74 22.04
N CYS A 2 -37.86 36.57 21.62
CA CYS A 2 -37.54 35.88 20.36
C CYS A 2 -38.20 34.50 20.36
N ASN A 3 -38.76 34.11 19.22
CA ASN A 3 -39.41 32.82 19.03
C ASN A 3 -40.49 32.53 20.11
N GLY A 4 -41.19 33.56 20.58
CA GLY A 4 -42.25 33.44 21.60
C GLY A 4 -41.79 32.95 22.98
N GLN A 5 -40.49 32.78 23.21
CA GLN A 5 -39.95 32.35 24.50
C GLN A 5 -40.10 33.45 25.55
N PRO A 6 -39.95 33.19 26.86
CA PRO A 6 -39.95 34.22 27.90
C PRO A 6 -38.55 34.74 28.25
N THR A 7 -37.47 34.09 27.78
CA THR A 7 -36.09 34.45 28.13
C THR A 7 -35.28 34.92 26.92
N PRO A 8 -34.46 35.99 27.04
CA PRO A 8 -33.63 36.51 25.94
C PRO A 8 -32.59 35.53 25.41
N ARG A 9 -32.12 34.58 26.25
CA ARG A 9 -31.09 33.59 25.88
C ARG A 9 -31.66 32.30 25.29
N GLY A 10 -32.88 31.89 25.68
CA GLY A 10 -33.55 30.71 25.12
C GLY A 10 -34.28 30.99 23.81
N GLY A 11 -34.55 32.26 23.50
CA GLY A 11 -35.30 32.63 22.29
C GLY A 11 -34.54 32.44 20.98
N CYS A 12 -33.20 32.44 21.01
CA CYS A 12 -32.33 32.34 19.82
C CYS A 12 -31.69 30.96 19.62
N SER A 13 -32.12 29.95 20.38
CA SER A 13 -31.53 28.62 20.34
C SER A 13 -32.34 27.65 19.48
N GLN A 14 -31.65 26.87 18.66
CA GLN A 14 -32.18 25.73 17.92
C GLN A 14 -31.27 24.54 18.16
N GLU A 15 -31.84 23.39 18.56
CA GLU A 15 -31.09 22.15 18.79
C GLU A 15 -31.12 21.25 17.54
N TYR A 16 -30.00 20.59 17.27
CA TYR A 16 -29.78 19.67 16.16
C TYR A 16 -29.36 18.31 16.72
N THR A 17 -30.08 17.25 16.36
CA THR A 17 -29.82 15.88 16.87
C THR A 17 -28.85 15.09 16.00
N THR A 18 -28.70 15.46 14.73
CA THR A 18 -27.87 14.75 13.75
C THR A 18 -26.71 15.60 13.23
N ASP A 19 -26.52 16.79 13.80
CA ASP A 19 -25.54 17.75 13.28
C ASP A 19 -24.90 18.59 14.38
N ALA A 20 -23.63 18.93 14.21
CA ALA A 20 -22.85 19.68 15.19
C ALA A 20 -21.70 20.46 14.53
N ILE A 21 -21.18 21.46 15.26
CA ILE A 21 -19.91 22.13 15.00
C ILE A 21 -18.88 21.54 15.95
N TYR A 22 -17.74 21.09 15.43
CA TYR A 22 -16.63 20.56 16.22
C TYR A 22 -15.48 21.56 16.25
N TYR A 23 -14.96 21.85 17.44
CA TYR A 23 -13.90 22.83 17.65
C TYR A 23 -12.55 22.13 17.92
N LYS A 24 -11.45 22.76 17.49
CA LYS A 24 -10.08 22.23 17.68
C LYS A 24 -9.73 21.95 19.15
N GLY A 25 -10.39 22.60 20.11
CA GLY A 25 -10.21 22.38 21.55
C GLY A 25 -10.89 21.13 22.12
N GLY A 26 -11.52 20.29 21.30
CA GLY A 26 -12.15 19.04 21.75
C GLY A 26 -13.60 19.17 22.21
N GLY A 27 -14.27 20.28 21.90
CA GLY A 27 -15.69 20.48 22.16
C GLY A 27 -16.55 20.34 20.90
N SER A 28 -17.84 20.10 21.08
CA SER A 28 -18.84 20.21 20.03
C SER A 28 -20.02 21.06 20.48
N ARG A 29 -20.72 21.67 19.51
CA ARG A 29 -21.99 22.35 19.73
C ARG A 29 -23.00 21.89 18.70
N ASN A 30 -24.11 21.39 19.19
CA ASN A 30 -25.27 20.99 18.40
C ASN A 30 -26.49 21.88 18.71
N GLN A 31 -26.32 22.92 19.52
CA GLN A 31 -27.36 23.89 19.83
C GLN A 31 -26.85 25.29 19.51
N GLY A 32 -27.61 26.02 18.70
CA GLY A 32 -27.35 27.43 18.42
C GLY A 32 -27.58 28.28 19.65
N GLY A 33 -26.91 29.43 19.71
CA GLY A 33 -27.13 30.41 20.76
C GLY A 33 -26.72 31.80 20.31
N GLY A 34 -27.36 32.81 20.90
CA GLY A 34 -27.13 34.22 20.59
C GLY A 34 -27.93 35.11 21.53
N THR A 35 -27.99 36.39 21.20
CA THR A 35 -28.70 37.42 21.98
C THR A 35 -29.94 37.87 21.23
N CYS A 36 -31.11 37.74 21.85
CA CYS A 36 -32.34 38.29 21.30
C CYS A 36 -32.33 39.82 21.33
N ILE A 37 -32.43 40.46 20.16
CA ILE A 37 -32.49 41.93 20.05
C ILE A 37 -33.86 42.45 19.60
N SER A 38 -34.66 41.63 18.91
CA SER A 38 -36.07 41.89 18.61
C SER A 38 -36.84 40.57 18.42
N PRO A 39 -38.19 40.52 18.44
CA PRO A 39 -38.95 39.26 18.34
C PRO A 39 -38.53 38.34 17.18
N ASP A 40 -38.08 38.92 16.08
CA ASP A 40 -37.70 38.21 14.86
C ASP A 40 -36.22 38.37 14.50
N VAL A 41 -35.37 38.85 15.43
CA VAL A 41 -33.95 39.09 15.15
C VAL A 41 -33.07 38.68 16.33
N CYS A 42 -32.16 37.74 16.06
CA CYS A 42 -31.08 37.33 16.95
C CYS A 42 -29.73 37.91 16.51
N ALA A 43 -28.98 38.50 17.44
CA ALA A 43 -27.61 38.96 17.22
C ALA A 43 -26.60 38.01 17.89
N ASP A 44 -25.32 38.21 17.57
CA ASP A 44 -24.19 37.51 18.19
C ASP A 44 -24.35 35.99 18.21
N CYS A 45 -24.79 35.43 17.08
CA CYS A 45 -24.86 33.99 16.93
C CYS A 45 -23.48 33.37 17.12
N GLN A 46 -23.45 32.27 17.87
CA GLN A 46 -22.22 31.56 18.19
C GLN A 46 -21.51 31.06 16.93
N ASP A 47 -20.19 30.86 17.04
CA ASP A 47 -19.34 30.39 15.95
C ASP A 47 -19.87 29.09 15.31
N GLY A 48 -20.00 29.10 13.98
CA GLY A 48 -20.62 28.03 13.19
C GLY A 48 -22.16 28.07 13.10
N PHE A 49 -22.78 29.14 13.59
CA PHE A 49 -24.20 29.44 13.45
C PHE A 49 -24.39 30.85 12.86
N TYR A 50 -25.47 31.06 12.12
CA TYR A 50 -25.82 32.35 11.52
C TYR A 50 -27.21 32.81 11.95
N ASN A 51 -27.47 34.12 11.85
CA ASN A 51 -28.78 34.69 12.12
C ASN A 51 -29.77 34.28 11.02
N ASN A 52 -30.85 33.64 11.42
CA ASN A 52 -31.98 33.30 10.56
C ASN A 52 -33.28 33.77 11.23
N GLY A 53 -33.43 35.09 11.35
CA GLY A 53 -34.56 35.72 12.00
C GLY A 53 -34.54 35.51 13.52
N ALA A 54 -35.57 34.85 14.05
CA ALA A 54 -35.70 34.58 15.48
C ALA A 54 -34.77 33.48 16.01
N LEU A 55 -33.90 32.90 15.18
CA LEU A 55 -33.04 31.76 15.53
C LEU A 55 -31.60 31.96 15.07
N CYS A 56 -30.66 31.38 15.81
CA CYS A 56 -29.31 31.12 15.33
C CYS A 56 -29.25 29.70 14.74
N THR A 57 -29.24 29.61 13.41
CA THR A 57 -29.28 28.35 12.66
C THR A 57 -27.86 27.85 12.37
N ILE A 58 -27.64 26.54 12.45
CA ILE A 58 -26.33 25.94 12.15
C ILE A 58 -25.97 26.17 10.67
N CYS A 59 -24.71 26.48 10.38
CA CYS A 59 -24.25 26.65 9.00
C CYS A 59 -24.50 25.36 8.18
N PRO A 60 -24.77 25.42 6.87
CA PRO A 60 -24.97 24.22 6.05
C PRO A 60 -23.78 23.26 6.06
N GLN A 61 -24.05 21.95 6.04
CA GLN A 61 -23.03 20.90 6.10
C GLN A 61 -22.08 20.98 4.91
N ILE A 62 -20.80 20.75 5.20
CA ILE A 62 -19.76 20.52 4.19
C ILE A 62 -19.19 19.13 4.47
N ALA A 63 -19.12 18.29 3.44
CA ALA A 63 -18.63 16.93 3.59
C ALA A 63 -17.19 16.92 4.13
N ASN A 64 -16.91 16.03 5.09
CA ASN A 64 -15.63 15.91 5.80
C ASN A 64 -15.16 17.20 6.49
N CYS A 65 -16.06 18.13 6.83
CA CYS A 65 -15.75 19.34 7.57
C CYS A 65 -16.17 19.22 9.04
N ASN A 66 -15.25 19.50 9.96
CA ASN A 66 -15.53 19.53 11.40
C ASN A 66 -16.05 20.91 11.84
N HIS A 67 -15.43 21.96 11.33
CA HIS A 67 -15.77 23.34 11.68
C HIS A 67 -16.10 24.12 10.42
N ARG A 68 -17.36 24.51 10.29
CA ARG A 68 -17.89 25.36 9.22
C ARG A 68 -18.29 26.71 9.80
N ARG A 69 -18.18 27.76 8.99
CA ARG A 69 -18.57 29.13 9.31
C ARG A 69 -19.37 29.72 8.16
N CYS A 70 -20.26 30.65 8.48
CA CYS A 70 -21.14 31.29 7.51
C CYS A 70 -21.79 32.53 8.14
N SER A 71 -22.22 33.48 7.31
CA SER A 71 -23.13 34.55 7.70
C SER A 71 -24.56 34.31 7.18
N ASN A 72 -24.71 33.43 6.19
CA ASN A 72 -25.96 33.00 5.60
C ASN A 72 -25.81 31.58 4.99
N PRO A 73 -26.87 30.94 4.50
CA PRO A 73 -26.76 29.59 3.95
C PRO A 73 -25.84 29.49 2.71
N ALA A 74 -25.66 30.56 1.96
CA ALA A 74 -24.97 30.54 0.67
C ALA A 74 -23.46 30.82 0.77
N ASP A 75 -22.97 31.36 1.89
CA ASP A 75 -21.56 31.74 2.06
C ASP A 75 -20.79 30.83 3.01
N ASN A 76 -21.35 29.66 3.33
CA ASN A 76 -20.71 28.70 4.20
C ASN A 76 -19.37 28.21 3.65
N TYR A 77 -18.39 28.09 4.52
CA TYR A 77 -17.06 27.58 4.20
C TYR A 77 -16.52 26.71 5.33
N CYS A 78 -15.56 25.85 5.01
CA CYS A 78 -14.91 24.99 5.98
C CYS A 78 -13.67 25.66 6.58
N GLU A 79 -13.72 25.95 7.87
CA GLU A 79 -12.59 26.44 8.66
C GLU A 79 -11.61 25.30 8.95
N TRP A 80 -12.11 24.09 9.21
CA TRP A 80 -11.30 22.94 9.62
C TRP A 80 -11.90 21.61 9.15
N CYS A 81 -11.10 20.85 8.41
CA CYS A 81 -11.50 19.54 7.90
C CYS A 81 -11.32 18.44 8.97
N GLN A 82 -12.01 17.32 8.76
CA GLN A 82 -11.86 16.12 9.55
C GLN A 82 -10.42 15.61 9.52
N TYR A 83 -9.94 15.12 10.66
CA TYR A 83 -8.64 14.45 10.80
C TYR A 83 -7.42 15.29 10.40
N GLU A 84 -7.52 16.62 10.44
CA GLU A 84 -6.35 17.51 10.41
C GLU A 84 -5.78 17.63 11.83
N ILE A 85 -4.55 17.14 12.01
CA ILE A 85 -3.78 17.27 13.26
C ILE A 85 -3.05 18.61 13.27
N VAL A 86 -2.41 18.94 12.15
CA VAL A 86 -1.74 20.22 11.89
C VAL A 86 -2.08 20.63 10.46
N ASP A 87 -2.27 21.93 10.22
CA ASP A 87 -2.41 22.50 8.87
C ASP A 87 -1.05 22.53 8.14
N LYS A 88 -0.50 21.34 7.92
CA LYS A 88 0.79 21.09 7.27
C LYS A 88 0.65 19.92 6.31
N GLN A 89 1.40 19.99 5.22
CA GLN A 89 1.41 18.92 4.23
C GLN A 89 1.85 17.58 4.85
N TYR A 90 1.14 16.49 4.54
CA TYR A 90 1.22 15.13 5.08
C TYR A 90 0.72 14.92 6.53
N TRP A 91 0.22 15.95 7.21
CA TRP A 91 -0.24 15.89 8.62
C TRP A 91 -1.77 15.83 8.78
N ARG A 92 -2.49 15.56 7.69
CA ARG A 92 -3.94 15.59 7.61
C ARG A 92 -4.44 14.58 6.59
N ALA A 93 -5.62 13.99 6.82
CA ALA A 93 -6.28 13.12 5.83
C ALA A 93 -7.21 13.90 4.88
N TYR A 94 -7.60 15.11 5.27
CA TYR A 94 -8.36 16.03 4.43
C TYR A 94 -7.73 17.42 4.52
N THR A 95 -7.58 18.07 3.36
CA THR A 95 -7.19 19.47 3.26
C THR A 95 -8.39 20.30 2.86
N ARG A 96 -8.43 21.54 3.35
CA ARG A 96 -9.26 22.57 2.74
C ARG A 96 -8.85 22.72 1.29
N HIS A 97 -9.81 22.64 0.38
CA HIS A 97 -9.56 22.95 -1.01
C HIS A 97 -9.38 24.47 -1.18
N LYS A 98 -8.40 24.89 -1.98
CA LYS A 98 -8.05 26.32 -2.16
C LYS A 98 -8.89 26.99 -3.27
N ASP A 99 -10.10 26.50 -3.54
CA ASP A 99 -11.02 27.03 -4.55
C ASP A 99 -11.68 28.36 -4.16
N GLY A 100 -10.94 29.31 -3.58
CA GLY A 100 -11.41 30.68 -3.28
C GLY A 100 -12.56 30.81 -2.27
N HIS A 101 -13.32 29.74 -2.03
CA HIS A 101 -14.54 29.69 -1.23
C HIS A 101 -14.49 28.61 -0.15
N MET A 102 -13.47 27.73 -0.16
CA MET A 102 -13.19 26.74 0.88
C MET A 102 -14.40 25.85 1.20
N LYS A 103 -15.19 25.50 0.18
CA LYS A 103 -16.44 24.73 0.33
C LYS A 103 -16.24 23.22 0.25
N GLU A 104 -15.00 22.77 0.15
CA GLU A 104 -14.68 21.37 -0.05
C GLU A 104 -13.49 20.98 0.83
N CYS A 105 -13.63 19.86 1.54
CA CYS A 105 -12.53 19.15 2.17
C CYS A 105 -12.12 17.99 1.28
N ARG A 106 -10.97 18.12 0.60
CA ARG A 106 -10.46 17.09 -0.29
C ARG A 106 -9.60 16.11 0.48
N LYS A 107 -9.82 14.82 0.19
CA LYS A 107 -8.97 13.75 0.71
C LYS A 107 -7.54 13.96 0.23
N THR A 108 -6.59 13.90 1.14
CA THR A 108 -5.17 14.08 0.85
C THR A 108 -4.43 12.75 0.78
N CYS A 109 -3.17 12.80 0.34
CA CYS A 109 -2.24 11.72 0.55
C CYS A 109 -1.66 11.81 1.97
N SER A 110 -1.98 10.81 2.79
CA SER A 110 -1.60 10.81 4.20
C SER A 110 -1.48 9.40 4.77
N TRP A 111 -0.98 9.35 6.00
CA TRP A 111 -0.58 8.16 6.73
C TRP A 111 -1.65 7.31 7.31
N ARG A 112 -2.84 7.88 7.39
CA ARG A 112 -3.95 7.16 7.97
C ARG A 112 -4.44 6.10 7.00
N PHE A 113 -4.88 4.98 7.55
CA PHE A 113 -5.45 3.88 6.78
C PHE A 113 -6.71 4.30 6.01
N ASP A 114 -7.44 5.30 6.50
CA ASP A 114 -8.63 5.86 5.86
C ASP A 114 -8.30 6.91 4.78
N SER A 115 -7.01 7.22 4.59
CA SER A 115 -6.47 8.13 3.59
C SER A 115 -5.77 7.38 2.45
N THR A 116 -5.34 8.10 1.41
CA THR A 116 -4.54 7.50 0.34
C THR A 116 -3.07 7.60 0.74
N ARG A 117 -2.38 6.49 1.01
CA ARG A 117 -0.98 6.54 1.46
C ARG A 117 0.02 6.91 0.35
N CYS A 118 -0.35 6.68 -0.91
CA CYS A 118 0.44 6.96 -2.12
C CYS A 118 1.96 6.82 -1.95
N TYR A 119 2.43 5.62 -1.60
CA TYR A 119 3.85 5.39 -1.40
C TYR A 119 4.26 3.96 -1.78
N PRO A 120 5.36 3.76 -2.54
CA PRO A 120 6.35 4.75 -2.97
C PRO A 120 5.85 5.48 -4.21
N GLY A 121 5.47 6.74 -4.05
CA GLY A 121 4.71 7.52 -5.01
C GLY A 121 4.53 8.95 -4.51
N ASN A 122 3.85 9.77 -5.30
CA ASN A 122 3.65 11.18 -4.99
C ASN A 122 2.25 11.64 -5.37
N CYS A 123 1.79 12.68 -4.70
CA CYS A 123 0.53 13.34 -5.01
C CYS A 123 0.77 14.82 -5.24
N THR A 124 0.38 15.30 -6.41
CA THR A 124 0.39 16.72 -6.73
C THR A 124 -0.60 17.46 -5.81
N ASP A 125 -0.14 18.54 -5.18
CA ASP A 125 -0.92 19.35 -4.23
C ASP A 125 -1.54 18.55 -3.07
N GLU A 126 -0.90 17.43 -2.72
CA GLU A 126 -1.38 16.46 -1.72
C GLU A 126 -2.71 15.77 -2.06
N VAL A 127 -3.30 15.93 -3.24
CA VAL A 127 -4.64 15.42 -3.51
C VAL A 127 -4.61 13.90 -3.69
N ALA A 128 -5.46 13.16 -2.97
CA ALA A 128 -5.50 11.69 -3.03
C ALA A 128 -5.70 11.13 -4.45
N GLN A 129 -6.47 11.84 -5.28
CA GLN A 129 -6.78 11.46 -6.66
C GLN A 129 -5.61 11.70 -7.63
N SER A 130 -4.62 12.52 -7.27
CA SER A 130 -3.44 12.79 -8.09
C SER A 130 -2.27 11.85 -7.76
N CYS A 131 -2.54 10.76 -7.03
CA CYS A 131 -1.53 9.78 -6.68
C CYS A 131 -0.93 9.13 -7.94
N VAL A 132 0.38 9.28 -8.09
CA VAL A 132 1.19 8.63 -9.11
C VAL A 132 2.23 7.79 -8.42
N CYS A 133 2.18 6.48 -8.67
CA CYS A 133 3.15 5.54 -8.12
C CYS A 133 4.49 5.66 -8.84
N THR A 134 5.57 5.44 -8.10
CA THR A 134 6.90 5.25 -8.67
C THR A 134 6.91 3.99 -9.53
N ASP A 135 7.64 4.01 -10.64
CA ASP A 135 7.74 2.88 -11.57
C ASP A 135 8.14 1.58 -10.83
N GLY A 136 7.44 0.50 -11.16
CA GLY A 136 7.53 -0.79 -10.46
C GLY A 136 6.53 -0.99 -9.32
N PHE A 137 5.74 0.04 -9.00
CA PHE A 137 4.68 0.00 -7.99
C PHE A 137 3.32 0.44 -8.55
N GLY A 138 2.25 -0.04 -7.94
CA GLY A 138 0.88 0.24 -8.33
C GLY A 138 -0.13 0.01 -7.20
N GLY A 139 -1.41 0.04 -7.56
CA GLY A 139 -2.52 0.03 -6.60
C GLY A 139 -2.87 1.44 -6.10
N ASN A 140 -3.99 1.56 -5.39
CA ASN A 140 -4.49 2.85 -4.89
C ASN A 140 -3.55 3.53 -3.89
N HIS A 141 -2.64 2.78 -3.29
CA HIS A 141 -1.69 3.27 -2.30
C HIS A 141 -0.22 3.10 -2.74
N CYS A 142 0.03 2.63 -3.96
CA CYS A 142 1.37 2.25 -4.44
C CYS A 142 2.02 1.10 -3.66
N ASP A 143 1.21 0.29 -2.95
CA ASP A 143 1.66 -0.80 -2.10
C ASP A 143 1.74 -2.15 -2.82
N THR A 144 1.49 -2.18 -4.13
CA THR A 144 1.57 -3.39 -4.94
C THR A 144 2.77 -3.33 -5.87
N ILE A 145 3.63 -4.35 -5.86
CA ILE A 145 4.70 -4.50 -6.85
C ILE A 145 4.08 -4.89 -8.20
N THR A 146 4.42 -4.16 -9.25
CA THR A 146 3.93 -4.42 -10.62
C THR A 146 4.98 -4.98 -11.56
N GLU A 147 6.22 -5.07 -11.09
CA GLU A 147 7.36 -5.57 -11.86
C GLU A 147 7.78 -6.97 -11.43
N GLU A 148 8.20 -7.75 -12.42
CA GLU A 148 8.69 -9.09 -12.19
C GLU A 148 10.12 -9.10 -11.65
N THR A 149 10.41 -10.12 -10.85
CA THR A 149 11.76 -10.38 -10.37
C THR A 149 12.61 -10.97 -11.49
N SER A 150 13.87 -10.56 -11.59
CA SER A 150 14.82 -11.14 -12.55
C SER A 150 15.56 -12.34 -11.94
N VAL A 151 15.59 -13.46 -12.66
CA VAL A 151 16.50 -14.59 -12.34
C VAL A 151 17.85 -14.27 -12.96
N LEU A 152 18.87 -14.08 -12.12
CA LEU A 152 20.23 -13.76 -12.56
C LEU A 152 21.03 -15.02 -12.88
N TYR A 153 20.75 -16.10 -12.15
CA TYR A 153 21.46 -17.37 -12.25
C TYR A 153 20.56 -18.51 -11.79
N ALA A 154 20.61 -19.62 -12.50
CA ALA A 154 20.01 -20.89 -12.16
C ALA A 154 20.94 -22.02 -12.65
N GLU A 155 21.33 -22.91 -11.75
CA GLU A 155 22.21 -24.04 -12.05
C GLU A 155 21.69 -25.30 -11.36
N ILE A 156 21.79 -26.42 -12.07
CA ILE A 156 21.57 -27.75 -11.51
C ILE A 156 22.86 -28.57 -11.66
N LYS A 157 23.42 -29.02 -10.54
CA LYS A 157 24.52 -29.98 -10.49
C LYS A 157 23.98 -31.34 -10.08
N LEU A 158 24.39 -32.38 -10.80
CA LEU A 158 24.07 -33.77 -10.43
C LEU A 158 25.34 -34.42 -9.92
N HIS A 159 25.23 -35.15 -8.81
CA HIS A 159 26.35 -35.85 -8.19
C HIS A 159 26.12 -37.36 -8.20
N THR A 160 27.18 -38.14 -8.31
CA THR A 160 27.17 -39.59 -8.07
C THR A 160 26.93 -39.89 -6.58
N SER A 161 26.71 -41.16 -6.24
CA SER A 161 26.69 -41.61 -4.83
C SER A 161 28.03 -41.41 -4.09
N THR A 162 29.12 -41.17 -4.82
CA THR A 162 30.45 -40.85 -4.28
C THR A 162 30.74 -39.34 -4.28
N ASN A 163 29.72 -38.51 -4.52
CA ASN A 163 29.81 -37.05 -4.56
C ASN A 163 30.69 -36.49 -5.70
N GLU A 164 30.82 -37.23 -6.80
CA GLU A 164 31.47 -36.72 -8.02
C GLU A 164 30.44 -36.03 -8.91
N ILE A 165 30.75 -34.83 -9.39
CA ILE A 165 29.87 -34.09 -10.29
C ILE A 165 29.79 -34.84 -11.64
N LEU A 166 28.57 -35.15 -12.05
CA LEU A 166 28.27 -35.76 -13.33
C LEU A 166 28.48 -34.76 -14.46
N THR A 167 29.38 -35.09 -15.37
CA THR A 167 29.57 -34.35 -16.61
C THR A 167 28.37 -34.57 -17.52
N THR A 168 27.74 -33.48 -17.95
CA THR A 168 26.79 -33.48 -19.07
C THR A 168 27.50 -33.78 -20.39
N PRO A 169 26.80 -34.30 -21.41
CA PRO A 169 27.23 -34.08 -22.79
C PRO A 169 27.23 -32.56 -23.02
N ASN A 170 28.41 -31.94 -23.00
CA ASN A 170 28.54 -30.48 -23.11
C ASN A 170 27.96 -29.99 -24.45
N ASP A 171 27.19 -28.91 -24.45
CA ASP A 171 27.30 -27.95 -25.54
C ASP A 171 28.53 -27.09 -25.23
N PRO A 172 29.64 -27.24 -25.97
CA PRO A 172 30.88 -26.52 -25.70
C PRO A 172 30.78 -25.00 -25.86
N ASN A 173 29.61 -24.45 -26.22
CA ASN A 173 29.38 -23.02 -26.41
C ASN A 173 28.57 -22.33 -25.30
N ASP A 174 28.15 -23.03 -24.24
CA ASP A 174 27.28 -22.41 -23.21
C ASP A 174 28.01 -22.22 -21.87
N PRO A 175 28.61 -21.04 -21.62
CA PRO A 175 29.15 -20.66 -20.31
C PRO A 175 28.08 -20.06 -19.37
N GLY A 176 26.79 -20.21 -19.69
CA GLY A 176 25.67 -19.56 -19.02
C GLY A 176 25.04 -20.34 -17.87
N SER A 177 23.99 -19.74 -17.31
CA SER A 177 23.06 -20.39 -16.39
C SER A 177 22.50 -21.67 -17.03
N GLU A 178 22.70 -22.83 -16.40
CA GLU A 178 22.18 -24.13 -16.87
C GLU A 178 20.95 -24.56 -16.04
N PRO A 179 19.72 -24.09 -16.36
CA PRO A 179 18.51 -24.49 -15.64
C PRO A 179 18.09 -25.93 -15.95
N THR A 180 18.70 -26.58 -16.95
CA THR A 180 18.39 -27.95 -17.37
C THR A 180 19.67 -28.77 -17.38
N LYS A 181 19.68 -29.93 -16.69
CA LYS A 181 20.82 -30.86 -16.67
C LYS A 181 20.42 -32.23 -17.19
N TRP A 182 21.22 -32.76 -18.12
CA TRP A 182 21.02 -34.09 -18.71
C TRP A 182 22.11 -35.05 -18.26
N THR A 183 21.77 -36.32 -18.03
CA THR A 183 22.77 -37.35 -17.78
C THR A 183 22.32 -38.70 -18.32
N ASN A 184 23.26 -39.44 -18.88
CA ASN A 184 23.07 -40.86 -19.20
C ASN A 184 23.37 -41.76 -17.98
N ASN A 185 23.89 -41.19 -16.89
CA ASN A 185 24.15 -41.91 -15.66
C ASN A 185 22.84 -42.15 -14.91
N LYS A 186 22.43 -43.42 -14.88
CA LYS A 186 21.18 -43.86 -14.26
C LYS A 186 21.23 -43.83 -12.72
N ASN A 187 22.41 -43.65 -12.13
CA ASN A 187 22.69 -43.78 -10.70
C ASN A 187 23.25 -42.49 -10.09
N PHE A 188 22.69 -41.32 -10.43
CA PHE A 188 23.01 -40.10 -9.69
C PHE A 188 22.43 -40.22 -8.26
N GLY A 189 23.24 -39.84 -7.27
CA GLY A 189 22.91 -39.90 -5.85
C GLY A 189 22.29 -38.62 -5.33
N GLU A 190 22.54 -37.48 -5.97
CA GLU A 190 22.10 -36.17 -5.49
C GLU A 190 21.94 -35.16 -6.63
N ALA A 191 20.97 -34.27 -6.48
CA ALA A 191 20.80 -33.08 -7.30
C ALA A 191 20.90 -31.84 -6.42
N GLU A 192 21.85 -30.97 -6.74
CA GLU A 192 22.04 -29.66 -6.13
C GLU A 192 21.52 -28.60 -7.09
N ILE A 193 20.66 -27.72 -6.60
CA ILE A 193 19.99 -26.70 -7.38
C ILE A 193 20.31 -25.36 -6.73
N GLU A 194 20.87 -24.43 -7.50
CA GLU A 194 21.18 -23.08 -7.05
C GLU A 194 20.45 -22.07 -7.92
N ILE A 195 19.73 -21.14 -7.29
CA ILE A 195 19.09 -20.01 -7.96
C ILE A 195 19.53 -18.72 -7.27
N ARG A 196 19.97 -17.74 -8.07
CA ARG A 196 20.12 -16.35 -7.67
C ARG A 196 19.13 -15.51 -8.43
N ALA A 197 18.28 -14.80 -7.69
CA ALA A 197 17.33 -13.84 -8.23
C ALA A 197 17.63 -12.45 -7.67
N LYS A 198 17.10 -11.42 -8.33
CA LYS A 198 17.19 -10.05 -7.85
C LYS A 198 15.94 -9.29 -8.26
N TYR A 199 15.35 -8.62 -7.27
CA TYR A 199 14.27 -7.67 -7.51
C TYR A 199 14.84 -6.25 -7.49
N VAL A 200 14.59 -5.50 -8.56
CA VAL A 200 14.86 -4.06 -8.65
C VAL A 200 13.66 -3.44 -9.30
N ALA A 201 12.92 -2.61 -8.56
CA ALA A 201 11.91 -1.77 -9.17
C ALA A 201 12.56 -0.72 -10.07
N SER A 202 12.02 -0.49 -11.27
CA SER A 202 12.55 0.46 -12.26
C SER A 202 12.68 1.87 -11.68
N GLY A 203 11.79 2.28 -10.79
CA GLY A 203 11.88 3.58 -10.11
C GLY A 203 13.05 3.71 -9.14
N TYR A 204 13.61 2.59 -8.67
CA TYR A 204 14.84 2.54 -7.87
C TYR A 204 16.09 2.21 -8.70
N SER A 205 15.94 1.96 -10.00
CA SER A 205 17.06 1.85 -10.95
C SER A 205 17.67 3.21 -11.24
N THR A 206 18.92 3.22 -11.74
CA THR A 206 19.64 4.44 -12.15
C THR A 206 18.95 5.25 -13.26
N THR A 207 17.91 4.69 -13.86
CA THR A 207 17.15 5.28 -14.97
C THR A 207 15.78 5.82 -14.56
N GLY A 208 15.30 5.53 -13.34
CA GLY A 208 13.97 5.91 -12.86
C GLY A 208 13.96 7.20 -12.04
N THR A 209 12.76 7.74 -11.78
CA THR A 209 12.58 8.79 -10.77
C THR A 209 12.53 8.13 -9.39
N PRO A 210 13.53 8.38 -8.51
CA PRO A 210 13.54 7.76 -7.20
C PRO A 210 12.31 8.20 -6.40
N PRO A 211 11.72 7.30 -5.62
CA PRO A 211 10.62 7.67 -4.75
C PRO A 211 11.07 8.63 -3.67
N PRO A 212 10.12 9.35 -3.05
CA PRO A 212 10.40 10.15 -1.87
C PRO A 212 11.11 9.30 -0.83
N GLN A 213 12.16 9.82 -0.20
CA GLN A 213 12.81 9.11 0.88
C GLN A 213 11.87 9.05 2.09
N PRO A 214 11.79 7.90 2.81
CA PRO A 214 11.19 7.87 4.14
C PRO A 214 11.85 8.93 5.02
N ASP A 215 11.09 9.48 5.98
CA ASP A 215 11.60 10.35 7.02
C ASP A 215 11.72 9.57 8.32
N PRO A 216 12.92 9.12 8.72
CA PRO A 216 13.12 8.33 9.94
C PRO A 216 12.69 9.04 11.22
N THR A 217 12.54 10.37 11.19
CA THR A 217 12.15 11.17 12.36
C THR A 217 10.64 11.30 12.53
N GLY A 218 9.85 11.04 11.48
CA GLY A 218 8.41 11.25 11.50
C GLY A 218 7.96 12.72 11.52
N VAL A 219 8.87 13.69 11.33
CA VAL A 219 8.62 15.14 11.55
C VAL A 219 8.22 15.87 10.26
N ALA A 220 8.84 15.52 9.15
CA ALA A 220 8.54 16.00 7.81
C ALA A 220 7.52 15.11 7.12
N HIS A 221 7.64 13.80 7.29
CA HIS A 221 6.77 12.80 6.67
C HIS A 221 6.52 11.63 7.62
N TYR A 222 5.39 10.96 7.47
CA TYR A 222 4.97 9.87 8.37
C TYR A 222 5.53 8.50 8.01
N ILE A 223 6.00 8.34 6.77
CA ILE A 223 6.60 7.09 6.33
C ILE A 223 8.02 7.13 6.85
N THR A 224 8.23 6.40 7.94
CA THR A 224 9.50 6.34 8.66
C THR A 224 10.42 5.25 8.13
N ASP A 225 9.83 4.23 7.49
CA ASP A 225 10.55 3.13 6.88
C ASP A 225 9.74 2.58 5.70
N PHE A 226 10.45 2.02 4.72
CA PHE A 226 9.86 1.30 3.60
C PHE A 226 10.86 0.29 3.04
N ASN A 227 10.48 -0.98 3.09
CA ASN A 227 11.23 -2.08 2.51
C ASN A 227 10.41 -2.77 1.42
N HIS A 228 11.10 -3.23 0.39
CA HIS A 228 10.53 -3.97 -0.75
C HIS A 228 11.53 -5.01 -1.20
N GLY A 229 11.10 -6.09 -1.85
CA GLY A 229 12.00 -7.14 -2.30
C GLY A 229 11.36 -8.50 -2.32
N ILE A 230 12.20 -9.53 -2.48
CA ILE A 230 11.78 -10.93 -2.51
C ILE A 230 11.55 -11.39 -1.08
N ILE A 231 10.32 -11.82 -0.78
CA ILE A 231 9.92 -12.37 0.53
C ILE A 231 9.79 -13.89 0.52
N TYR A 232 9.72 -14.49 -0.67
CA TYR A 232 9.53 -15.92 -0.86
C TYR A 232 9.90 -16.32 -2.29
N GLY A 233 10.40 -17.54 -2.46
CA GLY A 233 10.57 -18.17 -3.77
C GLY A 233 10.12 -19.62 -3.73
N LEU A 234 9.62 -20.11 -4.86
CA LEU A 234 9.30 -21.52 -5.06
C LEU A 234 10.09 -22.05 -6.26
N ILE A 235 10.92 -23.05 -6.03
CA ILE A 235 11.64 -23.76 -7.09
C ILE A 235 10.85 -25.00 -7.42
N THR A 236 10.53 -25.20 -8.70
CA THR A 236 9.96 -26.45 -9.21
C THR A 236 10.95 -27.08 -10.16
N VAL A 237 11.23 -28.37 -9.97
CA VAL A 237 12.14 -29.15 -10.80
C VAL A 237 11.39 -30.32 -11.40
N ASP A 238 11.48 -30.43 -12.72
CA ASP A 238 10.84 -31.48 -13.48
C ASP A 238 11.86 -32.57 -13.79
N TYR A 239 11.66 -33.75 -13.18
CA TYR A 239 12.47 -34.92 -13.49
C TYR A 239 11.80 -35.77 -14.56
N ILE A 240 12.45 -35.81 -15.73
CA ILE A 240 12.02 -36.57 -16.90
C ILE A 240 12.98 -37.75 -17.11
N ARG A 241 12.44 -38.97 -17.25
CA ARG A 241 13.23 -40.17 -17.55
C ARG A 241 12.67 -40.86 -18.80
N GLY A 242 13.43 -40.82 -19.91
CA GLY A 242 13.02 -41.48 -21.15
C GLY A 242 12.04 -40.64 -21.97
N ASN A 243 10.89 -41.22 -22.34
CA ASN A 243 9.88 -40.57 -23.18
C ASN A 243 9.32 -39.30 -22.49
N PRO A 244 9.34 -38.11 -23.12
CA PRO A 244 8.81 -36.86 -22.56
C PRO A 244 7.31 -36.90 -22.21
N ASP A 245 6.55 -37.86 -22.73
CA ASP A 245 5.12 -38.06 -22.41
C ASP A 245 4.87 -38.99 -21.19
N ALA A 246 5.93 -39.53 -20.57
CA ALA A 246 5.80 -40.38 -19.39
C ALA A 246 5.69 -39.56 -18.10
N ASN A 247 5.03 -40.10 -17.07
CA ASN A 247 4.79 -39.44 -15.76
C ASN A 247 6.01 -38.64 -15.24
N ASN A 248 5.94 -37.31 -15.37
CA ASN A 248 6.94 -36.41 -14.82
C ASN A 248 6.84 -36.37 -13.30
N THR A 249 8.00 -36.46 -12.63
CA THR A 249 8.05 -36.24 -11.18
C THR A 249 8.38 -34.78 -10.93
N PHE A 250 7.47 -34.08 -10.26
CA PHE A 250 7.65 -32.70 -9.84
C PHE A 250 8.24 -32.66 -8.44
N LEU A 251 9.36 -31.94 -8.29
CA LEU A 251 9.95 -31.61 -7.00
C LEU A 251 9.75 -30.13 -6.74
N GLN A 252 9.24 -29.80 -5.56
CA GLN A 252 9.05 -28.42 -5.14
C GLN A 252 9.89 -28.11 -3.91
N PHE A 253 10.59 -26.98 -3.96
CA PHE A 253 11.40 -26.49 -2.85
C PHE A 253 11.00 -25.06 -2.52
N SER A 254 10.59 -24.85 -1.28
CA SER A 254 10.37 -23.51 -0.74
C SER A 254 11.71 -22.86 -0.40
N CYS A 255 11.88 -21.64 -0.88
CA CYS A 255 12.95 -20.73 -0.51
C CYS A 255 12.34 -19.65 0.38
N PRO A 256 12.55 -19.69 1.70
CA PRO A 256 11.97 -18.72 2.60
C PRO A 256 12.71 -17.38 2.49
N GLY A 257 11.94 -16.30 2.44
CA GLY A 257 12.42 -14.96 2.80
C GLY A 257 11.72 -14.48 4.07
N ASN A 258 11.73 -13.17 4.29
CA ASN A 258 11.12 -12.54 5.45
C ASN A 258 10.29 -11.32 4.99
N GLU A 259 9.02 -11.26 5.37
CA GLU A 259 8.15 -10.11 5.08
C GLU A 259 8.61 -8.84 5.80
N ASP A 260 9.17 -8.95 7.01
CA ASP A 260 9.71 -7.82 7.78
C ASP A 260 11.07 -7.34 7.26
N SER A 261 11.76 -8.19 6.49
CA SER A 261 13.06 -7.87 5.89
C SER A 261 13.17 -8.44 4.46
N PRO A 262 12.40 -7.89 3.50
CA PRO A 262 12.44 -8.33 2.11
C PRO A 262 13.85 -8.16 1.51
N ILE A 263 14.23 -9.10 0.63
CA ILE A 263 15.57 -9.10 0.02
C ILE A 263 15.55 -8.28 -1.27
N ASN A 264 16.22 -7.13 -1.28
CA ASN A 264 16.33 -6.19 -2.42
C ASN A 264 17.71 -6.18 -3.12
N VAL A 265 18.61 -7.07 -2.68
CA VAL A 265 19.93 -7.27 -3.28
C VAL A 265 19.92 -8.54 -4.12
N ASN A 266 20.81 -9.49 -3.86
CA ASN A 266 20.74 -10.82 -4.44
C ASN A 266 20.01 -11.75 -3.48
N TYR A 267 19.01 -12.43 -4.01
CA TYR A 267 18.28 -13.50 -3.35
C TYR A 267 18.86 -14.84 -3.79
N ASP A 268 19.59 -15.49 -2.89
CA ASP A 268 20.24 -16.77 -3.13
C ASP A 268 19.42 -17.90 -2.50
N CYS A 269 19.10 -18.93 -3.28
CA CYS A 269 18.51 -20.15 -2.80
C CYS A 269 19.22 -21.37 -3.37
N SER A 270 19.84 -22.16 -2.49
CA SER A 270 20.41 -23.46 -2.83
C SER A 270 19.65 -24.59 -2.15
N ARG A 271 19.35 -25.65 -2.90
CA ARG A 271 18.59 -26.82 -2.46
C ARG A 271 19.25 -28.09 -2.94
N THR A 272 19.40 -29.02 -2.01
CA THR A 272 19.95 -30.34 -2.29
C THR A 272 18.86 -31.39 -2.16
N ARG A 273 18.79 -32.29 -3.12
CA ARG A 273 17.93 -33.47 -3.08
C ARG A 273 18.74 -34.74 -3.23
N HIS A 274 18.78 -35.54 -2.17
CA HIS A 274 19.31 -36.89 -2.26
C HIS A 274 18.31 -37.80 -2.99
N ASN A 275 18.81 -38.53 -3.97
CA ASN A 275 18.14 -39.64 -4.61
C ASN A 275 18.26 -40.88 -3.71
N ASN A 276 17.70 -40.80 -2.51
CA ASN A 276 17.49 -42.00 -1.70
C ASN A 276 16.58 -42.90 -2.51
N SER A 277 17.01 -44.14 -2.74
CA SER A 277 16.52 -45.11 -3.72
C SER A 277 15.07 -45.62 -3.50
N GLN A 278 14.14 -44.72 -3.18
CA GLN A 278 12.72 -44.96 -2.93
C GLN A 278 11.79 -43.98 -3.67
N VAL A 279 12.24 -43.29 -4.71
CA VAL A 279 11.31 -43.09 -5.82
C VAL A 279 11.19 -44.48 -6.44
N ILE A 280 10.08 -45.17 -6.15
CA ILE A 280 9.75 -46.43 -6.83
C ILE A 280 9.54 -46.05 -8.29
N LEU A 281 10.63 -46.08 -9.03
CA LEU A 281 10.67 -45.83 -10.45
C LEU A 281 10.13 -47.11 -11.10
N PRO A 282 9.12 -47.02 -11.97
CA PRO A 282 8.64 -48.18 -12.70
C PRO A 282 9.82 -48.90 -13.35
N THR A 283 9.92 -50.20 -13.06
CA THR A 283 10.93 -51.08 -13.65
C THR A 283 10.80 -51.08 -15.16
N PHE A 284 11.92 -50.89 -15.86
CA PHE A 284 11.99 -51.05 -17.31
C PHE A 284 11.66 -52.50 -17.69
N HIS A 285 10.65 -52.70 -18.52
CA HIS A 285 10.54 -53.90 -19.35
C HIS A 285 11.27 -53.64 -20.67
N HIS A 286 12.20 -54.53 -20.98
CA HIS A 286 13.21 -54.38 -22.02
C HIS A 286 12.71 -54.82 -23.40
N SER A 287 11.54 -54.37 -23.83
CA SER A 287 10.90 -54.94 -25.04
C SER A 287 10.21 -53.96 -25.98
N ASP A 288 10.64 -52.70 -26.06
CA ASP A 288 10.22 -51.81 -27.14
C ASP A 288 11.47 -51.13 -27.78
N GLN A 289 12.04 -51.84 -28.77
CA GLN A 289 12.86 -51.25 -29.83
C GLN A 289 11.95 -50.93 -31.02
#